data_AF-A0A164GCV1-F1
#
_entry.id   AF-A0A164GCV1-F1
#
_cell.length_a   1.000
_cell.length_b   1.000
_cell.length_c   1.000
_cell.angle_alpha   90.00
_cell.angle_beta   90.00
_cell.angle_gamma   90.00
#
_symmetry.space_group_name_H-M   'P 1'
#
loop_
_entity.id
_entity.type
_entity.pdbx_description
1 polymer ?
#
loop_
_entity_poly.entity_id
_entity_poly.type
_entity_poly.pdbx_seq_one_letter_code
_entity_poly.pdbx_strand_id
1 'polypeptide(L)'
;ECFTSDLTQAVVKKLHTNHKTTSSYHPQANGAVESMNHTLAAMLSMYVSSDQRDWDRTLQYVCFAYNTARQESTGYSTFFLLYGREPRLPIDLELDADPNPLLTESICNELCRSTTS
;
A
#
# COMPACT_ATOMS: atom_id res chain seq x y z
N GLU A 1 12.69 -1.26 22.75
CA GLU A 1 12.02 -1.34 21.43
C GLU A 1 10.56 -0.90 21.60
N CYS A 2 10.03 -0.02 20.75
CA CYS A 2 8.67 0.51 20.94
C CYS A 2 7.56 -0.51 20.66
N PHE A 3 7.81 -1.47 19.76
CA PHE A 3 6.84 -2.48 19.34
C PHE A 3 6.72 -3.69 20.28
N THR A 4 7.68 -3.88 21.20
CA THR A 4 7.62 -4.95 22.22
C THR A 4 7.29 -4.44 23.62
N SER A 5 7.05 -3.12 23.76
CA SER A 5 6.72 -2.49 25.04
C SER A 5 5.42 -3.02 25.66
N ASP A 6 5.33 -2.96 26.99
CA ASP A 6 4.15 -3.42 27.75
C ASP A 6 2.85 -2.73 27.29
N LEU A 7 2.95 -1.46 26.90
CA LEU A 7 1.83 -0.69 26.36
C LEU A 7 1.33 -1.30 25.04
N THR A 8 2.24 -1.61 24.12
CA THR A 8 1.90 -2.22 22.83
C THR A 8 1.27 -3.60 23.03
N GLN A 9 1.79 -4.40 23.97
CA GLN A 9 1.23 -5.71 24.30
C GLN A 9 -0.19 -5.60 24.89
N ALA A 10 -0.44 -4.62 25.77
CA ALA A 10 -1.76 -4.37 26.34
C ALA A 10 -2.78 -3.98 25.26
N VAL A 11 -2.39 -3.10 24.32
CA VAL A 11 -3.25 -2.68 23.19
C VAL A 11 -3.57 -3.86 22.28
N VAL A 12 -2.57 -4.64 21.87
CA VAL A 12 -2.77 -5.78 20.97
C VAL A 12 -3.65 -6.85 21.62
N LYS A 13 -3.47 -7.11 22.92
CA LYS A 13 -4.33 -8.01 23.69
C LYS A 13 -5.78 -7.51 23.74
N LYS A 14 -5.99 -6.18 23.86
CA LYS A 14 -7.34 -5.58 23.86
C LYS A 14 -8.01 -5.66 22.49
N LEU A 15 -7.24 -5.58 21.41
CA LEU A 15 -7.71 -5.70 20.03
C LEU A 15 -7.81 -7.16 19.54
N HIS A 16 -7.62 -8.15 20.43
CA HIS A 16 -7.64 -9.58 20.11
C HIS A 16 -6.76 -9.95 18.89
N THR A 17 -5.67 -9.21 18.69
CA THR A 17 -4.77 -9.41 17.55
C THR A 17 -3.55 -10.22 17.99
N ASN A 18 -3.00 -11.05 17.09
CA ASN A 18 -1.78 -11.80 17.38
C ASN A 18 -0.56 -10.99 16.94
N HIS A 19 0.21 -10.47 17.90
CA HIS A 19 1.47 -9.80 17.60
C HIS A 19 2.54 -10.83 17.25
N LYS A 20 3.00 -10.85 15.99
CA LYS A 20 4.11 -11.69 15.56
C LYS A 20 5.37 -10.84 15.46
N THR A 21 6.31 -11.04 16.38
CA THR A 21 7.66 -10.46 16.27
C THR A 21 8.51 -11.32 15.35
N THR A 22 9.16 -10.71 14.38
CA THR A 22 10.23 -11.37 13.61
C THR A 22 11.50 -11.38 14.46
N SER A 23 12.24 -12.50 14.48
CA SER A 23 13.55 -12.50 15.12
C SER A 23 14.51 -11.62 14.32
N SER A 24 15.52 -11.03 14.97
CA SER A 24 16.45 -10.02 14.40
C SER A 24 17.23 -10.44 13.14
N TYR A 25 17.00 -11.64 12.61
CA TYR A 25 17.65 -12.19 11.42
C TYR A 25 16.66 -12.85 10.43
N HIS A 26 15.41 -12.38 10.35
CA HIS A 26 14.46 -12.79 9.31
C HIS A 26 14.17 -11.66 8.28
N PRO A 27 15.14 -11.32 7.40
CA PRO A 27 14.96 -10.30 6.35
C PRO A 27 13.83 -10.67 5.38
N GLN A 28 13.52 -11.96 5.19
CA GLN A 28 12.41 -12.39 4.32
C GLN A 28 11.03 -12.00 4.88
N ALA A 29 10.87 -11.93 6.20
CA ALA A 29 9.57 -11.61 6.80
C ALA A 29 9.26 -10.10 6.75
N ASN A 30 10.29 -9.26 6.70
CA ASN A 30 10.13 -7.80 6.65
C ASN A 30 10.44 -7.20 5.26
N GLY A 31 10.99 -8.00 4.33
CA GLY A 31 11.50 -7.52 3.05
C GLY A 31 10.45 -6.84 2.17
N ALA A 32 9.18 -7.27 2.21
CA ALA A 32 8.11 -6.61 1.47
C ALA A 32 7.83 -5.19 2.00
N VAL A 33 7.81 -5.03 3.33
CA VAL A 33 7.63 -3.74 3.98
C VAL A 33 8.84 -2.84 3.75
N GLU A 34 10.05 -3.41 3.81
CA GLU A 34 11.30 -2.67 3.54
C GLU A 34 11.37 -2.18 2.09
N SER A 35 11.01 -3.02 1.12
CA SER A 35 10.96 -2.65 -0.30
C SER A 35 9.93 -1.55 -0.58
N MET A 36 8.73 -1.67 0.03
CA MET A 36 7.70 -0.64 -0.03
C MET A 36 8.21 0.69 0.57
N ASN A 37 8.79 0.64 1.77
CA ASN A 37 9.32 1.83 2.44
C ASN A 37 10.45 2.48 1.64
N HIS A 38 11.33 1.69 1.04
CA HIS A 38 12.40 2.19 0.17
C HIS A 38 11.82 2.91 -1.06
N THR A 39 10.79 2.34 -1.68
CA THR A 39 10.12 2.93 -2.84
C THR A 39 9.43 4.24 -2.47
N LEU A 40 8.69 4.26 -1.36
CA LEU A 40 8.02 5.46 -0.87
C LEU A 40 9.03 6.56 -0.50
N ALA A 41 10.14 6.21 0.15
CA ALA A 41 11.21 7.16 0.47
C ALA A 41 11.87 7.73 -0.79
N ALA A 42 12.08 6.90 -1.83
CA ALA A 42 12.61 7.34 -3.11
C ALA A 42 11.64 8.27 -3.86
N MET A 43 10.34 7.99 -3.81
CA MET A 43 9.33 8.90 -4.38
C MET A 43 9.28 10.21 -3.60
N LEU A 44 9.24 10.16 -2.26
CA LEU A 44 9.25 11.35 -1.41
C LEU A 44 10.45 12.25 -1.67
N SER A 45 11.65 11.68 -1.82
CA SER A 45 12.86 12.46 -2.06
C SER A 45 12.88 13.20 -3.40
N MET A 46 12.06 12.77 -4.38
CA MET A 46 11.91 13.47 -5.65
C MET A 46 11.00 14.71 -5.55
N TYR A 47 10.07 14.74 -4.59
CA TYR A 47 9.04 15.78 -4.49
C TYR A 47 9.21 16.71 -3.29
N VAL A 48 9.99 16.31 -2.29
CA VAL A 48 10.30 17.13 -1.13
C VAL A 48 11.23 18.29 -1.51
N SER A 49 10.94 19.46 -0.96
CA SER A 49 11.80 20.65 -1.08
C SER A 49 13.19 20.40 -0.49
N SER A 50 14.19 21.16 -0.94
CA SER A 50 15.57 21.05 -0.48
C SER A 50 15.75 21.26 1.02
N ASP A 51 14.81 21.94 1.67
CA ASP A 51 14.78 22.16 3.12
C ASP A 51 14.05 21.05 3.91
N GLN A 52 13.44 20.07 3.22
CA GLN A 52 12.75 18.91 3.78
C GLN A 52 11.62 19.21 4.77
N ARG A 53 11.03 20.40 4.70
CA ARG A 53 9.98 20.84 5.65
C ARG A 53 8.56 20.55 5.21
N ASP A 54 8.37 20.13 3.97
CA ASP A 54 7.09 19.92 3.30
C ASP A 54 6.77 18.43 3.07
N TRP A 55 7.57 17.52 3.64
CA TRP A 55 7.39 16.08 3.46
C TRP A 55 6.02 15.59 3.92
N ASP A 56 5.44 16.19 4.96
CA ASP A 56 4.13 15.87 5.50
C ASP A 56 3.01 16.18 4.50
N ARG A 57 3.13 17.30 3.78
CA ARG A 57 2.19 17.71 2.73
C ARG A 57 2.35 16.86 1.48
N THR A 58 3.57 16.46 1.16
CA THR A 58 3.90 15.66 -0.02
C THR A 58 3.51 14.19 0.17
N LEU A 59 3.53 13.69 1.41
CA LEU A 59 3.26 12.30 1.74
C LEU A 59 1.92 11.80 1.22
N GLN A 60 0.84 12.56 1.40
CA GLN A 60 -0.48 12.15 0.93
C GLN A 60 -0.53 11.93 -0.60
N TYR A 61 0.17 12.78 -1.36
CA TYR A 61 0.22 12.68 -2.83
C TYR A 61 1.06 11.49 -3.27
N VAL A 62 2.21 11.26 -2.61
CA VAL A 62 3.07 10.11 -2.89
C VAL A 62 2.37 8.80 -2.54
N CYS A 63 1.73 8.72 -1.38
CA CYS A 63 0.95 7.55 -0.99
C CYS A 63 -0.19 7.28 -1.97
N PHE A 64 -0.89 8.31 -2.42
CA PHE A 64 -1.93 8.16 -3.44
C PHE A 64 -1.34 7.60 -4.74
N ALA A 65 -0.30 8.24 -5.28
CA ALA A 65 0.35 7.80 -6.51
C ALA A 65 0.87 6.36 -6.41
N TYR A 66 1.46 5.98 -5.28
CA TYR A 66 1.93 4.62 -5.02
C TYR A 66 0.78 3.60 -4.99
N ASN A 67 -0.35 3.96 -4.36
CA ASN A 67 -1.51 3.07 -4.24
C ASN A 67 -2.26 2.89 -5.56
N THR A 68 -2.29 3.92 -6.42
CA THR A 68 -2.95 3.87 -7.73
C THR A 68 -2.03 3.31 -8.83
N ALA A 69 -0.71 3.32 -8.63
CA ALA A 69 0.24 2.74 -9.56
C ALA A 69 0.21 1.20 -9.52
N ARG A 70 0.37 0.59 -10.69
CA ARG A 70 0.51 -0.86 -10.83
C ARG A 70 1.83 -1.31 -10.22
N GLN A 71 1.77 -2.21 -9.25
CA GLN A 71 2.96 -2.79 -8.63
C GLN A 71 3.49 -3.95 -9.49
N GLU A 72 4.81 -4.04 -9.66
CA GLU A 72 5.42 -5.11 -10.47
C GLU A 72 5.23 -6.50 -9.82
N SER A 73 5.28 -6.57 -8.49
CA SER A 73 5.18 -7.81 -7.73
C SER A 73 3.82 -8.49 -7.84
N THR A 74 2.73 -7.70 -7.84
CA THR A 74 1.36 -8.21 -7.92
C THR A 74 0.75 -8.06 -9.30
N GLY A 75 1.32 -7.21 -10.15
CA GLY A 75 0.76 -6.89 -11.46
C GLY A 75 -0.51 -6.03 -11.40
N TYR A 76 -0.94 -5.57 -10.23
CA TYR A 76 -2.13 -4.75 -10.01
C TYR A 76 -1.82 -3.54 -9.13
N SER A 77 -2.69 -2.52 -9.14
CA SER A 77 -2.60 -1.42 -8.18
C SER A 77 -3.02 -1.90 -6.79
N THR A 78 -2.39 -1.37 -5.74
CA THR A 78 -2.78 -1.70 -4.36
C THR A 78 -4.24 -1.29 -4.11
N PHE A 79 -4.68 -0.17 -4.69
CA PHE A 79 -6.07 0.28 -4.65
C PHE A 79 -7.03 -0.75 -5.27
N PHE A 80 -6.69 -1.30 -6.44
CA PHE A 80 -7.48 -2.35 -7.07
C PHE A 80 -7.59 -3.60 -6.20
N LEU A 81 -6.49 -4.04 -5.58
CA LEU A 81 -6.49 -5.21 -4.70
C LEU A 81 -7.34 -5.01 -3.43
N LEU A 82 -7.41 -3.78 -2.92
CA LEU A 82 -8.20 -3.43 -1.73
C LEU A 82 -9.70 -3.27 -2.03
N TYR A 83 -10.04 -2.64 -3.16
CA TYR A 83 -11.41 -2.20 -3.44
C TYR A 83 -12.07 -2.90 -4.63
N GLY A 84 -11.33 -3.73 -5.38
CA GLY A 84 -11.81 -4.44 -6.56
C GLY A 84 -12.14 -3.55 -7.75
N ARG A 85 -11.69 -2.28 -7.74
CA ARG A 85 -11.91 -1.29 -8.80
C ARG A 85 -10.76 -0.31 -8.86
N GLU A 86 -10.53 0.28 -10.03
CA GLU A 86 -9.56 1.36 -10.19
C GLU A 86 -10.14 2.68 -9.66
N PRO A 87 -9.29 3.55 -9.08
CA PRO A 87 -9.72 4.85 -8.58
C PRO A 87 -10.10 5.76 -9.76
N ARG A 88 -11.18 6.52 -9.62
CA ARG A 88 -11.50 7.61 -10.56
C ARG A 88 -10.66 8.83 -10.21
N LEU A 89 -9.76 9.20 -11.12
CA LEU A 89 -8.90 10.36 -10.99
C LEU A 89 -9.63 11.62 -11.47
N PRO A 90 -9.24 12.83 -11.00
CA PRO A 90 -9.82 14.08 -11.51
C PRO A 90 -9.72 14.22 -13.04
N ILE A 91 -8.64 13.73 -13.63
CA ILE A 91 -8.44 13.71 -15.09
C ILE A 91 -9.46 12.80 -15.81
N ASP A 92 -9.89 11.72 -15.18
CA ASP A 92 -10.90 10.82 -15.75
C ASP A 92 -12.27 11.50 -15.81
N LEU A 93 -12.57 12.37 -14.83
CA LEU A 93 -13.79 13.18 -14.84
C LEU A 93 -13.77 14.23 -15.95
N GLU A 94 -12.61 14.87 -16.19
CA GLU A 94 -12.47 15.84 -17.27
C GLU A 94 -12.58 15.19 -18.66
N LEU A 95 -12.14 13.94 -18.78
CA LEU A 95 -12.15 13.18 -20.04
C LEU A 95 -13.42 12.34 -20.23
N ASP A 96 -14.36 12.35 -19.28
CA ASP A 96 -15.54 11.47 -19.21
C ASP A 96 -15.18 9.98 -19.45
N ALA A 97 -14.00 9.59 -18.98
CA ALA A 97 -13.50 8.24 -19.11
C ALA A 97 -13.97 7.42 -17.89
N ASP A 98 -14.58 6.26 -18.14
CA ASP A 98 -14.80 5.29 -17.06
C ASP A 98 -13.59 4.36 -16.98
N PRO A 99 -12.77 4.42 -15.92
CA PRO A 99 -11.62 3.53 -15.75
C PRO A 99 -12.04 2.09 -15.40
N ASN A 100 -13.34 1.85 -15.19
CA ASN A 100 -13.89 0.56 -14.74
C ASN A 100 -14.92 -0.06 -15.71
N PRO A 101 -14.69 -0.11 -17.04
CA PRO A 101 -15.76 -0.44 -17.99
C PRO A 101 -16.15 -1.93 -18.03
N LEU A 102 -15.36 -2.83 -17.43
CA LEU A 102 -15.53 -4.30 -17.53
C LEU A 102 -15.60 -5.04 -16.17
N LEU A 103 -15.76 -4.32 -15.05
CA LEU A 103 -15.65 -4.92 -13.71
C LEU A 103 -16.88 -5.68 -13.21
N THR A 104 -17.84 -6.03 -14.06
CA THR A 104 -19.14 -6.50 -13.58
C THR A 104 -19.20 -7.94 -13.07
N GLU A 105 -18.22 -8.83 -13.32
CA GLU A 105 -18.24 -10.18 -12.68
C GLU A 105 -16.97 -11.05 -12.90
N SER A 106 -16.17 -10.82 -13.97
CA SER A 106 -15.12 -11.78 -14.36
C SER A 106 -13.81 -11.72 -13.56
N ILE A 107 -13.38 -10.54 -13.09
CA ILE A 107 -12.04 -10.38 -12.50
C ILE A 107 -11.96 -10.90 -11.05
N CYS A 108 -13.06 -10.83 -10.29
CA CYS A 108 -13.13 -11.44 -8.95
C CYS A 108 -12.82 -12.95 -8.97
N ASN A 109 -13.21 -13.65 -10.03
CA ASN A 109 -12.97 -15.08 -10.19
C ASN A 109 -11.51 -15.41 -10.55
N GLU A 110 -10.80 -14.53 -11.25
CA GLU A 110 -9.37 -14.70 -11.55
C GLU A 110 -8.48 -14.42 -10.34
N LEU A 111 -8.79 -13.36 -9.57
CA LEU A 111 -8.08 -13.05 -8.35
C LEU A 111 -8.18 -14.18 -7.31
N CYS A 112 -9.37 -14.74 -7.08
CA CYS A 112 -9.55 -15.90 -6.18
C CYS A 112 -8.75 -17.15 -6.61
N ARG A 113 -8.52 -17.36 -7.91
CA ARG A 113 -7.71 -18.49 -8.41
C ARG A 113 -6.21 -18.28 -8.18
N SER A 114 -5.73 -17.04 -8.24
CA SER A 114 -4.30 -16.72 -8.06
C SER A 114 -3.80 -16.84 -6.62
N THR A 115 -4.69 -16.79 -5.62
CA THR A 115 -4.34 -16.90 -4.19
C THR A 115 -4.40 -18.35 -3.66
N THR A 116 -4.75 -19.33 -4.50
CA THR A 116 -4.89 -20.75 -4.11
C THR A 116 -3.77 -21.63 -4.68
N SER A 117 -2.61 -21.07 -5.05
CA SER A 117 -1.43 -21.85 -5.45
C SER A 117 -0.19 -21.51 -4.65
#